data_AF-A0A9D9WZ14-F1
#
_entry.id   AF-A0A9D9WZ14-F1
#
_cell.length_a   1.000
_cell.length_b   1.000
_cell.length_c   1.000
_cell.angle_alpha   90.00
_cell.angle_beta   90.00
_cell.angle_gamma   90.00
#
_symmetry.space_group_name_H-M   'P 1'
#
loop_
_entity.id
_entity.type
_entity.pdbx_description
1 polymer ?
#
loop_
_entity_poly.entity_id
_entity_poly.type
_entity_poly.pdbx_seq_one_letter_code
_entity_poly.pdbx_strand_id
1 'polypeptide(L)' 'MAKDVITVDGEERVVREDTAKAYRFVVWGVATAAIGLSLMMLIFFIFFWTSASDGNVGAPVDAQNANVK' A
#
# COMPACT_ATOMS: atom_id res chain seq x y z
N MET A 1 16.37 21.58 24.67
CA MET A 1 15.96 20.38 23.91
C MET A 1 14.44 20.37 23.85
N ALA A 2 13.88 20.64 22.67
CA ALA A 2 12.43 20.57 22.47
C ALA A 2 11.98 19.12 22.58
N LYS A 3 10.99 18.86 23.43
CA LYS A 3 10.37 17.56 23.58
C LYS A 3 9.04 17.63 22.84
N ASP A 4 8.76 16.65 21.99
CA ASP A 4 7.51 16.57 21.24
C ASP A 4 6.68 15.40 21.79
N VAL A 5 5.37 15.56 21.76
CA VAL A 5 4.44 14.55 22.30
C VAL A 5 3.98 13.68 21.13
N ILE A 6 4.23 12.38 21.22
CA ILE A 6 3.67 11.40 20.29
C ILE A 6 2.78 10.44 21.06
N THR A 7 1.62 10.13 20.48
CA THR A 7 0.73 9.09 20.99
C THR A 7 1.20 7.73 20.46
N VAL A 8 1.58 6.83 21.35
CA VAL A 8 1.99 5.45 21.04
C VAL A 8 1.10 4.55 21.88
N ASP A 9 0.36 3.64 21.25
CA ASP A 9 -0.56 2.71 21.92
C ASP A 9 -1.61 3.36 22.84
N GLY A 10 -2.04 4.58 22.50
CA GLY A 10 -3.03 5.35 23.29
C GLY A 10 -2.44 6.07 24.51
N GLU A 11 -1.13 5.93 24.77
CA GLU A 11 -0.42 6.69 25.79
C GLU A 11 0.35 7.86 25.16
N GLU A 12 0.24 9.04 25.77
CA GLU A 12 1.08 10.18 25.40
C GLU A 12 2.49 9.99 25.98
N ARG A 13 3.47 9.80 25.09
CA ARG A 13 4.88 9.73 25.48
C ARG A 13 5.61 10.97 25.02
N VAL A 14 6.32 11.57 25.97
CA VAL A 14 7.20 12.71 25.73
C VAL A 14 8.53 12.18 25.23
N VAL A 15 8.78 12.36 23.92
CA VAL A 15 9.98 11.82 23.27
C VAL A 15 10.83 12.97 22.71
N ARG A 16 12.10 12.69 22.42
CA ARG A 16 12.96 13.65 21.73
C ARG A 16 12.38 13.94 20.34
N GLU A 17 12.51 15.18 19.89
CA GLU A 17 11.99 15.64 18.59
C GLU A 17 12.43 14.76 17.41
N ASP A 18 13.68 14.27 17.40
CA ASP A 18 14.19 13.38 16.35
C ASP A 18 13.41 12.07 16.26
N THR A 19 13.02 11.51 17.42
CA THR A 19 12.25 10.27 17.49
C THR A 19 10.81 10.48 17.05
N ALA A 20 10.23 11.65 17.37
CA ALA A 20 8.88 12.00 16.94
C ALA A 20 8.78 12.16 15.42
N LYS A 21 9.78 12.79 14.79
CA LYS A 21 9.85 12.90 13.31
C LYS A 21 10.03 11.54 12.65
N ALA A 22 10.96 10.72 13.15
CA ALA A 22 11.18 9.37 12.63
C ALA A 22 9.90 8.51 12.71
N TYR A 23 9.16 8.57 13.83
CA TYR A 23 7.90 7.85 13.99
C TYR A 23 6.86 8.27 12.94
N ARG A 24 6.69 9.58 12.69
CA ARG A 24 5.78 10.06 11.65
C ARG A 24 6.16 9.53 10.26
N PHE A 25 7.44 9.52 9.91
CA PHE A 25 7.90 8.97 8.63
C PHE A 25 7.61 7.47 8.49
N VAL A 26 7.82 6.70 9.56
CA VAL A 26 7.50 5.27 9.57
C VAL A 26 6.00 5.04 9.37
N VAL A 27 5.16 5.80 10.07
CA VAL A 27 3.69 5.70 9.93
C VAL A 27 3.26 6.01 8.49
N TRP A 28 3.77 7.08 7.89
CA TRP A 28 3.48 7.42 6.48
C TRP A 28 4.02 6.36 5.51
N GLY A 29 5.21 5.81 5.77
CA GLY A 29 5.79 4.74 4.96
C GLY A 29 4.94 3.47 4.98
N VAL A 30 4.50 3.05 6.17
CA VAL A 30 3.62 1.88 6.34
C VAL A 30 2.26 2.12 5.66
N ALA A 31 1.66 3.30 5.85
CA ALA A 31 0.40 3.65 5.20
C ALA A 31 0.51 3.60 3.67
N THR A 32 1.59 4.14 3.11
CA THR A 32 1.83 4.15 1.65
C THR A 32 2.04 2.75 1.10
N ALA A 33 2.82 1.92 1.80
CA ALA A 33 3.03 0.52 1.43
C ALA A 33 1.71 -0.28 1.48
N ALA A 34 0.90 -0.09 2.52
CA ALA A 34 -0.39 -0.75 2.67
C ALA A 34 -1.38 -0.36 1.55
N ILE A 35 -1.43 0.93 1.18
CA ILE A 35 -2.26 1.41 0.06
C ILE A 35 -1.80 0.79 -1.26
N GLY A 36 -0.49 0.81 -1.53
CA GLY A 36 0.06 0.23 -2.76
C GLY A 36 -0.27 -1.26 -2.90
N LEU A 37 -0.09 -2.02 -1.82
CA LEU A 37 -0.42 -3.45 -1.80
C LEU A 37 -1.92 -3.70 -1.98
N SER A 38 -2.76 -2.88 -1.35
CA SER A 38 -4.22 -2.98 -1.49
C SER A 38 -4.69 -2.72 -2.93
N LEU A 39 -4.10 -1.71 -3.60
CA LEU A 39 -4.39 -1.42 -5.01
C LEU A 39 -3.97 -2.58 -5.93
N MET A 40 -2.79 -3.17 -5.71
CA MET A 40 -2.35 -4.33 -6.49
C MET A 40 -3.29 -5.52 -6.30
N MET A 41 -3.74 -5.80 -5.07
CA MET A 41 -4.72 -6.86 -4.82
C MET A 41 -6.05 -6.57 -5.50
N LEU A 42 -6.54 -5.32 -5.44
CA LEU A 42 -7.81 -4.93 -6.05
C LEU A 42 -7.76 -5.09 -7.57
N ILE A 43 -6.68 -4.66 -8.21
CA ILE A 43 -6.45 -4.89 -9.65
C ILE A 43 -6.45 -6.38 -9.95
N PHE A 44 -5.66 -7.17 -9.22
CA PHE A 44 -5.61 -8.62 -9.41
C PHE A 44 -7.00 -9.26 -9.33
N PHE A 45 -7.80 -8.91 -8.32
CA PHE A 45 -9.15 -9.45 -8.17
C PHE A 45 -10.09 -9.05 -9.30
N ILE A 46 -10.02 -7.81 -9.78
CA ILE A 46 -10.82 -7.37 -10.93
C ILE A 46 -10.47 -8.18 -12.17
N PHE A 47 -9.18 -8.28 -12.51
CA PHE A 47 -8.73 -9.04 -13.69
C PHE A 47 -9.05 -10.53 -13.56
N PHE A 48 -8.84 -11.10 -12.38
CA PHE A 48 -9.16 -12.50 -12.09
C PHE A 48 -10.66 -12.77 -12.22
N TRP A 49 -11.51 -11.92 -11.63
CA TRP A 49 -12.96 -12.08 -11.68
C TRP A 49 -13.50 -11.96 -13.11
N THR A 50 -13.05 -10.97 -13.87
CA THR A 50 -13.45 -10.80 -15.28
C THR A 50 -12.99 -11.99 -16.14
N SER A 51 -11.76 -12.48 -15.95
CA SER A 51 -11.27 -13.66 -16.67
C SER A 51 -12.04 -14.93 -16.30
N ALA A 52 -12.43 -15.07 -15.03
CA ALA A 52 -13.21 -16.20 -14.54
C ALA A 52 -14.66 -16.19 -15.06
N SER A 53 -15.29 -15.01 -15.22
CA SER A 53 -16.67 -14.90 -15.72
C SER A 53 -16.77 -15.08 -17.23
N ASP A 54 -15.78 -14.64 -17.99
CA ASP A 54 -15.86 -14.62 -19.45
C ASP A 54 -15.40 -15.94 -20.10
N GLY A 55 -14.92 -16.90 -19.32
CA GLY A 55 -14.39 -18.18 -19.82
C GLY A 55 -13.12 -18.04 -20.68
N ASN A 56 -12.62 -16.82 -20.85
CA ASN A 56 -11.42 -16.51 -21.62
C ASN A 56 -10.19 -16.51 -20.70
N VAL A 57 -9.59 -17.70 -20.57
CA VAL A 57 -8.37 -17.96 -19.79
C VAL A 57 -7.12 -17.27 -20.41
N GLY A 58 -7.26 -16.60 -21.56
CA GLY A 58 -6.19 -15.92 -22.31
C GLY A 58 -5.90 -14.47 -21.91
N ALA A 59 -6.70 -13.86 -21.03
CA ALA A 59 -6.59 -12.43 -20.70
C ALA A 59 -5.18 -11.91 -20.35
N PRO A 60 -4.31 -12.61 -19.58
CA PRO A 60 -2.95 -12.10 -19.33
C PRO A 60 -2.01 -12.22 -20.55
N VAL A 61 -2.23 -13.18 -21.45
CA VAL A 61 -1.42 -13.39 -22.66
C VAL A 61 -1.80 -12.38 -23.75
N ASP A 62 -3.08 -12.06 -23.88
CA ASP A 62 -3.57 -11.09 -24.86
C ASP A 62 -3.12 -9.66 -24.54
N ALA A 63 -3.02 -9.31 -23.24
CA ALA A 63 -2.47 -8.02 -22.81
C ALA A 63 -0.97 -7.87 -23.14
N GLN A 64 -0.20 -8.96 -23.13
CA GLN A 64 1.20 -8.98 -23.56
C GLN A 64 1.32 -8.85 -25.09
N ASN A 65 0.46 -9.54 -25.85
CA ASN A 65 0.50 -9.50 -27.32
C ASN A 65 -0.03 -8.18 -27.92
N ALA A 66 -0.88 -7.44 -27.19
CA ALA A 66 -1.34 -6.12 -27.60
C ALA A 66 -0.26 -5.03 -27.53
N ASN A 67 0.79 -5.22 -26.74
CA ASN A 67 1.91 -4.27 -26.58
C ASN A 67 3.10 -4.54 -27.51
N VAL A 68 3.02 -5.56 -28.37
CA VAL A 68 4.11 -6.00 -29.26
C VAL A 68 3.79 -5.70 -30.75
N LYS A 69 2.73 -4.93 -31.04
CA LYS A 69 2.39 -4.47 -32.39
C LYS A 69 2.52 -2.96 -32.56
#